data_AF-X1GB05-F1
#
_entry.id   AF-X1GB05-F1
#
_cell.length_a   1.000
_cell.length_b   1.000
_cell.length_c   1.000
_cell.angle_alpha   90.00
_cell.angle_beta   90.00
_cell.angle_gamma   90.00
#
_symmetry.space_group_name_H-M   'P 1'
#
loop_
_entity.id
_entity.type
_entity.pdbx_description
1 polymer ?
#
loop_
_entity_poly.entity_id
_entity_poly.type
_entity_poly.pdbx_seq_one_letter_code
_entity_poly.pdbx_strand_id
1 'polypeptide(L)'
;MIIKLKIRQNKKRNRNEIYAWVQRHEDFIGDIEQMFQFFQDQLNYKKIWRFHKYYKITSENPAIMISFISTIQDLIPEIYFNSEESIDIEEYAKN
;
A
#
# COMPACT_ATOMS: atom_id res chain seq x y z
N MET A 1 -10.59 -5.04 -2.95
CA MET A 1 -9.74 -4.35 -1.94
C MET A 1 -8.88 -3.32 -2.66
N ILE A 2 -8.78 -2.08 -2.16
CA ILE A 2 -7.97 -1.03 -2.81
C ILE A 2 -6.60 -0.90 -2.14
N ILE A 3 -5.53 -0.99 -2.94
CA ILE A 3 -4.14 -0.71 -2.54
C ILE A 3 -3.63 0.46 -3.36
N LYS A 4 -3.07 1.48 -2.71
CA LYS A 4 -2.49 2.65 -3.38
C LYS A 4 -1.04 2.82 -2.97
N LEU A 5 -0.11 2.65 -3.92
CA LEU A 5 1.29 3.03 -3.73
C LEU A 5 1.45 4.52 -4.06
N LYS A 6 2.11 5.26 -3.17
CA LYS A 6 2.41 6.66 -3.38
C LYS A 6 3.86 6.95 -3.04
N ILE A 7 4.52 7.63 -3.96
CA ILE A 7 5.88 8.14 -3.79
C ILE A 7 5.74 9.66 -3.60
N ARG A 8 6.22 10.19 -2.48
CA ARG A 8 6.22 11.63 -2.22
C ARG A 8 7.62 12.09 -1.86
N GLN A 9 8.07 13.15 -2.51
CA GLN A 9 9.30 13.80 -2.11
C GLN A 9 9.09 14.56 -0.79
N ASN A 10 9.80 14.16 0.26
CA ASN A 10 9.81 14.89 1.52
C ASN A 10 10.92 15.94 1.47
N LYS A 11 10.54 17.17 1.07
CA LYS A 11 11.45 18.31 0.95
C LYS A 11 12.22 18.61 2.24
N LYS A 12 11.65 18.33 3.43
CA LYS A 12 12.29 18.60 4.72
C LYS A 12 13.45 17.65 5.04
N ARG A 13 13.38 16.40 4.56
CA ARG A 13 14.41 15.38 4.84
C ARG A 13 15.28 15.05 3.62
N ASN A 14 15.11 15.78 2.52
CA ASN A 14 15.72 15.53 1.22
C ASN A 14 15.69 14.05 0.79
N ARG A 15 14.57 13.38 1.08
CA ARG A 15 14.37 11.94 0.81
C ARG A 15 13.00 11.73 0.16
N ASN A 16 12.93 10.71 -0.69
CA ASN A 16 11.66 10.23 -1.23
C ASN A 16 11.02 9.30 -0.18
N GLU A 17 9.83 9.65 0.29
CA GLU A 17 9.02 8.83 1.18
C GLU A 17 8.10 7.96 0.32
N ILE A 18 8.28 6.65 0.41
CA ILE A 18 7.40 5.67 -0.20
C ILE A 18 6.41 5.23 0.86
N TYR A 19 5.11 5.30 0.54
CA TYR A 19 4.08 4.82 1.43
C TYR A 19 2.97 4.12 0.66
N ALA A 20 2.40 3.08 1.27
CA ALA A 20 1.27 2.35 0.74
C ALA A 20 0.03 2.65 1.58
N TRP A 21 -1.12 2.80 0.93
CA TRP A 21 -2.42 2.78 1.59
C TRP A 21 -3.13 1.49 1.26
N VAL A 22 -3.42 0.69 2.27
CA VAL A 22 -4.17 -0.56 2.14
C VAL A 22 -5.53 -0.34 2.76
N GLN A 23 -6.59 -0.47 1.96
CA GLN A 23 -7.96 -0.33 2.45
C GLN A 23 -8.26 -1.43 3.46
N ARG A 24 -8.89 -1.07 4.57
CA ARG A 24 -9.34 -2.04 5.56
C ARG A 24 -10.64 -2.66 5.05
N HIS A 25 -10.57 -3.92 4.62
CA HIS A 25 -11.72 -4.74 4.29
C HIS A 25 -11.90 -5.80 5.36
N GLU A 26 -13.14 -6.14 5.72
CA GLU A 26 -13.42 -7.10 6.79
C GLU A 26 -12.93 -8.51 6.42
N ASP A 27 -13.19 -8.94 5.18
CA ASP A 27 -12.78 -10.25 4.68
C ASP A 27 -11.26 -10.50 4.67
N PHE A 28 -10.44 -9.44 4.67
CA PHE A 28 -8.98 -9.51 4.55
C PHE A 28 -8.25 -9.03 5.81
N ILE A 29 -8.99 -8.74 6.90
CA ILE A 29 -8.39 -8.14 8.09
C ILE A 29 -7.34 -9.06 8.72
N GLY A 30 -7.64 -10.36 8.82
CA GLY A 30 -6.75 -11.36 9.41
C GLY A 30 -5.47 -11.55 8.60
N ASP A 31 -5.57 -11.53 7.27
CA ASP A 31 -4.43 -11.67 6.38
C ASP A 31 -3.50 -10.45 6.43
N ILE A 32 -4.08 -9.25 6.43
CA ILE A 32 -3.34 -8.00 6.56
C ILE A 32 -2.63 -7.92 7.92
N GLU A 33 -3.26 -8.40 8.99
CA GLU A 33 -2.65 -8.42 10.32
C GLU A 33 -1.47 -9.41 10.41
N GLN A 34 -1.58 -10.60 9.81
CA GLN A 34 -0.46 -11.54 9.68
C GLN A 34 0.71 -10.93 8.91
N MET A 35 0.41 -10.20 7.84
CA MET A 35 1.42 -9.46 7.09
C MET A 35 2.12 -8.39 7.91
N PHE A 36 1.38 -7.63 8.71
CA PHE A 36 2.00 -6.65 9.62
C PHE A 36 2.88 -7.30 10.66
N GLN A 37 2.52 -8.50 11.15
CA GLN A 37 3.38 -9.25 12.06
C GLN A 37 4.67 -9.71 11.38
N PHE A 38 4.59 -10.24 10.16
CA PHE A 38 5.78 -10.67 9.41
C PHE A 38 6.79 -9.53 9.20
N PHE A 39 6.30 -8.32 8.97
CA PHE A 39 7.12 -7.14 8.70
C PHE A 39 7.27 -6.18 9.90
N GLN A 40 6.91 -6.59 11.12
CA GLN A 40 6.74 -5.68 12.27
C GLN A 40 7.95 -4.78 12.56
N ASP A 41 9.17 -5.30 12.36
CA ASP A 41 10.42 -4.58 12.66
C ASP A 41 10.89 -3.69 11.50
N GLN A 42 10.25 -3.82 10.33
CA GLN A 42 10.68 -3.20 9.08
C GLN A 42 9.65 -2.21 8.52
N LEU A 43 8.40 -2.29 8.98
CA LEU A 43 7.30 -1.44 8.58
C LEU A 43 6.75 -0.67 9.77
N ASN A 44 6.48 0.61 9.53
CA ASN A 44 5.64 1.43 10.38
C ASN A 44 4.28 1.55 9.72
N TYR A 45 3.20 1.28 10.45
CA TYR A 45 1.85 1.47 9.97
C TYR A 45 1.02 2.32 10.93
N LYS A 46 0.04 3.04 10.37
CA LYS A 46 -0.95 3.78 11.15
C LYS A 46 -2.32 3.71 10.50
N LYS A 47 -3.36 3.67 11.32
CA LYS A 47 -4.76 3.74 10.86
C LYS A 47 -5.04 5.19 10.44
N ILE A 48 -5.56 5.38 9.22
CA ILE A 48 -6.03 6.68 8.74
C ILE A 48 -7.48 6.57 8.27
N TRP A 49 -8.24 7.63 8.50
CA TRP A 49 -9.63 7.72 8.07
C TRP A 49 -9.78 8.88 7.10
N ARG A 50 -10.28 8.56 5.90
CA ARG A 50 -10.70 9.54 4.87
C ARG A 50 -12.09 9.11 4.40
N PHE A 51 -12.33 9.01 3.09
CA PHE A 51 -13.56 8.44 2.53
C PHE A 51 -13.71 6.94 2.82
N HIS A 52 -12.59 6.23 2.95
CA HIS A 52 -12.57 4.85 3.44
C HIS A 52 -11.56 4.71 4.59
N LYS A 53 -11.64 3.57 5.29
CA LYS A 53 -10.69 3.16 6.31
C LYS A 53 -9.45 2.60 5.63
N TYR A 54 -8.27 3.16 5.93
CA TYR A 54 -7.00 2.67 5.39
C TYR A 54 -5.97 2.44 6.50
N TYR A 55 -5.04 1.55 6.24
CA TYR A 55 -3.71 1.54 6.86
C TYR A 55 -2.78 2.37 5.97
N LYS A 56 -2.08 3.36 6.54
CA LYS A 56 -0.91 3.99 5.90
C LYS A 56 0.33 3.26 6.39
N ILE A 57 1.05 2.62 5.47
CA ILE A 57 2.27 1.87 5.71
C ILE A 57 3.47 2.64 5.15
N THR A 58 4.57 2.64 5.88
CA THR A 58 5.84 3.29 5.52
C THR A 58 7.01 2.43 5.97
N SER A 59 8.12 2.50 5.24
CA SER A 59 9.41 1.93 5.66
C SER A 59 10.51 2.94 5.41
N GLU A 60 11.59 2.84 6.18
CA GLU A 60 12.83 3.53 5.85
C GLU A 60 13.57 2.86 4.68
N ASN A 61 13.27 1.59 4.42
CA ASN A 61 13.86 0.82 3.34
C ASN A 61 12.84 0.62 2.18
N PRO A 62 13.08 1.24 1.01
CA PRO A 62 12.24 1.07 -0.19
C PRO A 62 12.03 -0.39 -0.62
N ALA A 63 13.03 -1.26 -0.45
CA ALA A 63 12.94 -2.67 -0.84
C ALA A 63 11.91 -3.42 0.02
N ILE A 64 11.79 -3.07 1.30
CA ILE A 64 10.76 -3.63 2.18
C ILE A 64 9.37 -3.19 1.74
N MET A 65 9.20 -1.91 1.35
CA MET A 65 7.91 -1.44 0.82
C MET A 65 7.50 -2.20 -0.44
N ILE A 66 8.43 -2.47 -1.35
CA ILE A 66 8.17 -3.24 -2.57
C ILE A 66 7.78 -4.68 -2.21
N SER A 67 8.57 -5.34 -1.35
CA SER A 67 8.32 -6.71 -0.91
C SER A 67 6.94 -6.85 -0.26
N PHE A 68 6.58 -5.92 0.64
CA PHE A 68 5.27 -5.87 1.28
C PHE A 68 4.13 -5.76 0.27
N ILE A 69 4.27 -4.93 -0.76
CA ILE A 69 3.22 -4.74 -1.77
C ILE A 69 3.05 -6.00 -2.62
N SER A 70 4.14 -6.61 -3.06
CA SER A 70 4.10 -7.87 -3.80
C SER A 70 3.38 -8.95 -3.00
N THR A 71 3.70 -9.10 -1.72
CA THR A 71 3.04 -10.11 -0.87
C THR A 71 1.54 -9.82 -0.66
N ILE A 72 1.10 -8.56 -0.58
CA ILE A 72 -0.36 -8.28 -0.56
C ILE A 72 -0.99 -8.60 -1.92
N GLN A 73 -0.32 -8.30 -3.03
CA GLN A 73 -0.83 -8.61 -4.36
C GLN A 73 -1.02 -10.10 -4.56
N ASP A 74 -0.10 -10.93 -4.08
CA ASP A 74 -0.20 -12.39 -4.11
C ASP A 74 -1.35 -12.92 -3.26
N LEU A 75 -1.76 -12.15 -2.25
CA LEU A 75 -2.86 -12.49 -1.35
C LEU A 75 -4.23 -12.13 -1.93
N ILE A 76 -4.29 -11.23 -2.90
CA ILE A 76 -5.53 -10.88 -3.61
C ILE A 76 -5.85 -12.00 -4.61
N PRO A 77 -6.98 -12.72 -4.48
CA PRO A 77 -7.38 -13.68 -5.49
C PRO A 77 -7.53 -13.01 -6.86
N GLU A 78 -7.01 -13.64 -7.92
CA GLU A 78 -7.02 -13.14 -9.31
C GLU A 78 -8.42 -12.65 -9.76
N ILE A 79 -9.48 -13.24 -9.23
CA ILE A 79 -10.89 -12.85 -9.45
C ILE A 79 -11.21 -11.38 -9.11
N TYR A 80 -10.46 -10.72 -8.22
CA TYR A 80 -10.64 -9.28 -7.93
C TYR A 80 -9.95 -8.36 -8.95
N PHE A 81 -9.01 -8.86 -9.74
CA PHE A 81 -8.42 -8.12 -10.86
C PHE A 81 -9.19 -8.32 -12.17
N ASN A 82 -10.04 -9.35 -12.26
CA ASN A 82 -10.95 -9.58 -13.38
C ASN A 82 -12.26 -8.78 -13.28
N SER A 83 -12.52 -8.06 -12.18
CA SER A 83 -13.56 -7.03 -12.17
C SER A 83 -13.01 -5.78 -12.86
N GLU A 84 -13.72 -5.29 -13.88
CA GLU A 84 -13.42 -4.19 -14.81
C GLU A 84 -13.11 -2.80 -14.20
N GLU A 85 -12.58 -2.71 -12.98
CA GLU A 85 -12.00 -1.46 -12.45
C GLU A 85 -10.54 -1.36 -12.88
N SER A 86 -10.34 -1.10 -14.18
CA SER A 86 -9.04 -0.75 -14.74
C SER A 86 -8.45 0.43 -13.98
N ILE A 87 -7.27 0.23 -13.42
CA ILE A 87 -6.46 1.31 -12.86
C ILE A 87 -6.07 2.21 -14.03
N ASP A 88 -6.73 3.35 -14.18
CA ASP A 88 -6.23 4.45 -15.01
C ASP A 88 -4.91 4.91 -14.40
N ILE A 89 -3.82 4.42 -14.98
CA ILE A 89 -2.51 5.01 -14.83
C ILE A 89 -2.61 6.33 -15.58
N GLU A 90 -3.06 7.40 -14.92
CA GLU A 90 -2.90 8.76 -15.43
C GLU A 90 -1.40 8.98 -15.61
N GLU A 91 -0.97 8.76 -16.85
CA GLU A 91 0.32 9.07 -17.40
C GLU A 91 0.49 10.58 -17.26
N TYR A 92 1.15 11.03 -16.19
CA TYR A 92 1.69 12.39 -16.13
C TYR A 92 2.85 12.50 -17.13
N ALA A 93 2.52 12.43 -18.41
CA ALA A 93 3.34 12.94 -19.49
C ALA A 93 3.25 14.48 -19.44
N LYS A 94 4.41 15.09 -19.27
CA LYS A 94 4.64 16.53 -19.28
C LYS A 94 3.98 17.20 -20.49
N ASN A 95 3.38 18.37 -20.26
CA ASN A 95 3.76 19.62 -20.92
C ASN A 95 3.50 20.80 -19.99
#